data_AF-A0A482X1G8-F1
#
_entry.id   AF-A0A482X1G8-F1
#
_cell.length_a   1.000
_cell.length_b   1.000
_cell.length_c   1.000
_cell.angle_alpha   90.00
_cell.angle_beta   90.00
_cell.angle_gamma   90.00
#
_symmetry.space_group_name_H-M   'P 1'
#
loop_
_entity.id
_entity.type
_entity.pdbx_description
1 polymer ?
#
loop_
_entity_poly.entity_id
_entity_poly.type
_entity_poly.pdbx_seq_one_letter_code
_entity_poly.pdbx_strand_id
1 'polypeptide(L)'
;MAAYKKHDSWSRRPVSQLVSEGKVVRLVVSRIMRWLCVVCALACLATSMQGARRRFISHKQNFNQSAEFRCHRPDRRAISVRDIHQIPKQNRIVIPPYVVLQRCDSQSGCCPDPACCAPKHKRRLTVEFEFAQRQPQGRTEHGWQNVTLEEHIECACIPCQYLRHIT
;
A
#
# COMPACT_ATOMS: atom_id res chain seq x y z
N MET A 1 -53.12 -64.41 -14.17
CA MET A 1 -53.93 -63.51 -15.03
C MET A 1 -54.73 -62.57 -14.14
N ALA A 2 -54.42 -61.27 -14.13
CA ALA A 2 -55.36 -60.20 -13.76
C ALA A 2 -54.77 -58.85 -14.19
N ALA A 3 -55.64 -58.00 -14.70
CA ALA A 3 -55.37 -56.92 -15.64
C ALA A 3 -54.77 -55.63 -15.04
N TYR A 4 -54.06 -54.93 -15.92
CA TYR A 4 -53.57 -53.55 -15.82
C TYR A 4 -54.74 -52.55 -15.73
N LYS A 5 -54.64 -51.50 -14.90
CA LYS A 5 -55.52 -50.32 -15.00
C LYS A 5 -54.73 -49.04 -14.75
N LYS A 6 -54.68 -48.21 -15.79
CA LYS A 6 -54.02 -46.90 -15.88
C LYS A 6 -55.07 -45.82 -15.60
N HIS A 7 -54.73 -44.79 -14.81
CA HIS A 7 -55.48 -43.54 -14.76
C HIS A 7 -54.52 -42.36 -14.62
N ASP A 8 -54.25 -41.72 -15.76
CA ASP A 8 -53.71 -40.36 -15.85
C ASP A 8 -54.89 -39.38 -15.80
N SER A 9 -54.83 -38.40 -14.90
CA SER A 9 -55.76 -37.26 -14.87
C SER A 9 -54.97 -35.99 -14.56
N TRP A 10 -54.50 -35.32 -15.60
CA TRP A 10 -53.88 -34.00 -15.52
C TRP A 10 -54.89 -32.95 -15.97
N SER A 11 -55.46 -32.22 -15.00
CA SER A 11 -56.35 -31.08 -15.22
C SER A 11 -55.58 -29.89 -15.82
N ARG A 12 -55.81 -29.58 -17.10
CA ARG A 12 -55.27 -28.38 -17.76
C ARG A 12 -56.03 -27.13 -17.31
N ARG A 13 -55.31 -26.13 -16.80
CA ARG A 13 -55.87 -24.80 -16.48
C ARG A 13 -56.14 -24.00 -17.76
N PRO A 14 -57.20 -23.16 -17.80
CA PRO A 14 -57.56 -22.37 -18.97
C PRO A 14 -56.55 -21.24 -19.26
N VAL A 15 -56.22 -21.06 -20.55
CA VAL A 15 -55.20 -20.14 -21.08
C VAL A 15 -55.44 -18.66 -20.70
N SER A 16 -56.70 -18.27 -20.47
CA SER A 16 -57.08 -16.90 -20.08
C SER A 16 -56.54 -16.49 -18.69
N GLN A 17 -56.39 -17.44 -17.76
CA GLN A 17 -55.81 -17.17 -16.44
C GLN A 17 -54.29 -16.95 -16.49
N LEU A 18 -53.57 -17.70 -17.34
CA LEU A 18 -52.12 -17.55 -17.53
C LEU A 18 -51.72 -16.18 -18.12
N VAL A 19 -52.56 -15.62 -18.99
CA VAL A 19 -52.32 -14.30 -19.61
C VAL A 19 -52.56 -13.16 -18.61
N SER A 20 -53.57 -13.27 -17.73
CA SER A 20 -53.77 -12.29 -16.65
C SER A 20 -52.69 -12.37 -15.59
N GLU A 21 -52.25 -13.58 -15.22
CA GLU A 21 -51.15 -13.79 -14.27
C GLU A 21 -49.83 -13.21 -14.81
N GLY A 22 -49.52 -13.39 -16.11
CA GLY A 22 -48.31 -12.82 -16.72
C GLY A 22 -48.28 -11.28 -16.74
N LYS A 23 -49.44 -10.61 -16.90
CA LYS A 23 -49.53 -9.14 -16.85
C LYS A 23 -49.41 -8.61 -15.43
N VAL A 24 -50.06 -9.26 -14.46
CA VAL A 24 -49.97 -8.91 -13.04
C VAL A 24 -48.55 -9.11 -12.52
N VAL A 25 -47.89 -10.23 -12.87
CA VAL A 25 -46.49 -10.51 -12.50
C VAL A 25 -45.56 -9.43 -13.08
N ARG A 26 -45.73 -9.03 -14.36
CA ARG A 26 -44.93 -7.95 -14.96
C ARG A 26 -45.13 -6.58 -14.27
N LEU A 27 -46.37 -6.25 -13.88
CA LEU A 27 -46.69 -5.01 -13.16
C LEU A 27 -46.09 -5.01 -11.74
N VAL A 28 -46.16 -6.14 -11.04
CA VAL A 28 -45.60 -6.30 -9.68
C VAL A 28 -44.07 -6.22 -9.73
N VAL A 29 -43.42 -6.92 -10.66
CA VAL A 29 -41.95 -6.87 -10.85
C VAL A 29 -41.48 -5.47 -11.22
N SER A 30 -42.20 -4.77 -12.11
CA SER A 30 -41.88 -3.39 -12.48
C SER A 30 -41.98 -2.42 -11.29
N ARG A 31 -42.99 -2.59 -10.43
CA ARG A 31 -43.13 -1.81 -9.21
C ARG A 31 -41.98 -2.09 -8.24
N ILE A 32 -41.65 -3.36 -7.99
CA ILE A 32 -40.54 -3.76 -7.12
C ILE A 32 -39.21 -3.18 -7.63
N MET A 33 -38.95 -3.24 -8.94
CA MET A 33 -37.72 -2.72 -9.53
C MET A 33 -37.60 -1.20 -9.37
N ARG A 34 -38.70 -0.46 -9.53
CA ARG A 34 -38.73 0.98 -9.27
C ARG A 34 -38.44 1.30 -7.80
N TRP A 35 -39.03 0.55 -6.88
CA TRP A 35 -38.76 0.70 -5.44
C TRP A 35 -37.30 0.39 -5.11
N LEU A 36 -36.72 -0.67 -5.68
CA LEU A 36 -35.30 -1.00 -5.51
C LEU A 36 -34.39 0.13 -6.03
N CYS A 37 -34.69 0.70 -7.21
CA CYS A 37 -33.94 1.84 -7.73
C CYS A 37 -34.02 3.07 -6.81
N VAL A 38 -35.20 3.39 -6.28
CA VAL A 38 -35.40 4.52 -5.35
C VAL A 38 -34.63 4.28 -4.04
N VAL A 39 -34.69 3.07 -3.47
CA VAL A 39 -33.95 2.72 -2.26
C VAL A 39 -32.43 2.80 -2.50
N CYS A 40 -31.94 2.29 -3.63
CA CYS A 40 -30.52 2.44 -4.00
C CYS A 40 -30.11 3.90 -4.16
N ALA A 41 -30.92 4.74 -4.81
CA ALA A 41 -30.62 6.16 -4.99
C ALA A 41 -30.57 6.90 -3.64
N LEU A 42 -31.50 6.62 -2.73
CA LEU A 42 -31.52 7.20 -1.37
C LEU A 42 -30.30 6.74 -0.54
N ALA A 43 -29.90 5.46 -0.65
CA ALA A 43 -28.70 4.96 0.01
C ALA A 43 -27.42 5.64 -0.53
N CYS A 44 -27.31 5.84 -1.84
CA CYS A 44 -26.18 6.56 -2.45
C CYS A 44 -26.12 8.04 -2.00
N LEU A 45 -27.27 8.72 -1.92
CA LEU A 45 -27.35 10.10 -1.43
C LEU A 45 -26.98 10.23 0.06
N ALA A 46 -27.28 9.23 0.89
CA ALA A 46 -26.86 9.21 2.29
C ALA A 46 -25.34 9.04 2.44
N THR A 47 -24.68 8.33 1.53
CA THR A 47 -23.22 8.11 1.58
C THR A 47 -22.38 9.30 1.09
N SER A 48 -22.95 10.23 0.33
CA SER A 48 -22.20 11.37 -0.24
C SER A 48 -22.00 12.55 0.73
N MET A 49 -22.57 12.50 1.95
CA MET A 49 -22.48 13.57 2.94
C MET A 49 -21.33 13.43 3.95
N GLN A 50 -20.37 12.52 3.74
CA GLN A 50 -19.14 12.50 4.53
C GLN A 50 -18.18 13.59 4.02
N GLY A 51 -18.57 14.85 4.19
CA GLY A 51 -17.66 15.97 4.06
C GLY A 51 -16.47 15.72 4.99
N ALA A 52 -15.26 15.74 4.42
CA ALA A 52 -14.02 15.47 5.14
C ALA A 52 -13.90 16.41 6.37
N ARG A 53 -14.24 15.89 7.55
CA ARG A 53 -14.09 16.62 8.81
C ARG A 53 -12.60 16.87 9.01
N ARG A 54 -12.16 18.11 8.79
CA ARG A 54 -10.76 18.50 8.98
C ARG A 54 -10.38 18.24 10.44
N ARG A 55 -9.36 17.40 10.65
CA ARG A 55 -8.82 17.14 11.99
C ARG A 55 -8.08 18.38 12.47
N PHE A 56 -8.58 19.01 13.53
CA PHE A 56 -7.87 20.09 14.23
C PHE A 56 -6.98 19.48 15.32
N ILE A 57 -5.73 19.94 15.41
CA ILE A 57 -4.78 19.57 16.45
C ILE A 57 -4.53 20.81 17.30
N SER A 58 -4.84 20.74 18.59
CA SER A 58 -4.61 21.86 19.50
C SER A 58 -3.11 22.10 19.74
N HIS A 59 -2.73 23.30 20.15
CA HIS A 59 -1.34 23.61 20.51
C HIS A 59 -0.76 22.63 21.53
N LYS A 60 -1.49 22.34 22.61
CA LYS A 60 -1.07 21.39 23.65
C LYS A 60 -0.83 19.98 23.07
N GLN A 61 -1.71 19.53 22.18
CA GLN A 61 -1.55 18.24 21.53
C GLN A 61 -0.33 18.22 20.61
N ASN A 62 -0.15 19.27 19.79
CA ASN A 62 1.01 19.40 18.92
C ASN A 62 2.32 19.40 19.72
N PHE A 63 2.39 20.18 20.80
CA PHE A 63 3.54 20.27 21.68
C PHE A 63 3.92 18.90 22.28
N ASN A 64 2.94 18.17 22.80
CA ASN A 64 3.18 16.84 23.36
C ASN A 64 3.66 15.85 22.29
N GLN A 65 3.02 15.84 21.11
CA GLN A 65 3.41 14.99 19.99
C GLN A 65 4.84 15.31 19.50
N SER A 66 5.20 16.59 19.41
CA SER A 66 6.55 17.00 19.03
C SER A 66 7.59 16.61 20.09
N ALA A 67 7.24 16.65 21.38
CA ALA A 67 8.15 16.27 22.46
C ALA A 67 8.49 14.77 22.46
N GLU A 68 7.60 13.92 21.94
CA GLU A 68 7.82 12.48 21.76
C GLU A 68 8.68 12.16 20.52
N PHE A 69 8.74 13.07 19.54
CA PHE A 69 9.44 12.87 18.27
C PHE A 69 10.85 13.48 18.26
N ARG A 70 11.64 13.19 19.30
CA ARG A 70 13.03 13.67 19.43
C ARG A 70 14.00 12.77 18.67
N CYS A 71 15.03 13.39 18.09
CA CYS A 71 16.14 12.65 17.47
C CYS A 71 16.86 11.76 18.50
N HIS A 72 16.76 10.44 18.32
CA HIS A 72 17.45 9.49 19.20
C HIS A 72 17.71 8.14 18.54
N ARG A 73 16.69 7.57 17.88
CA ARG A 73 16.80 6.27 17.21
C ARG A 73 16.81 6.44 15.70
N PRO A 74 17.61 5.65 14.98
CA PRO A 74 17.54 5.62 13.53
C PRO A 74 16.22 5.01 13.09
N ASP A 75 15.79 5.38 11.89
CA ASP A 75 14.60 4.84 11.25
C ASP A 75 15.00 4.04 9.99
N ARG A 76 14.11 3.13 9.56
CA ARG A 76 14.34 2.29 8.40
C ARG A 76 14.21 3.13 7.13
N ARG A 77 15.25 3.07 6.28
CA ARG A 77 15.27 3.74 4.98
C ARG A 77 15.66 2.77 3.87
N ALA A 78 14.89 2.81 2.80
CA ALA A 78 15.26 2.14 1.56
C ALA A 78 16.33 2.97 0.85
N ILE A 79 17.48 2.36 0.61
CA ILE A 79 18.60 2.93 -0.13
C ILE A 79 18.61 2.28 -1.50
N SER A 80 18.43 3.08 -2.55
CA SER A 80 18.46 2.60 -3.92
C SER A 80 19.86 2.11 -4.26
N VAL A 81 19.95 0.99 -4.98
CA VAL A 81 21.23 0.50 -5.53
C VAL A 81 21.92 1.55 -6.40
N ARG A 82 21.15 2.44 -7.05
CA ARG A 82 21.68 3.52 -7.89
C ARG A 82 22.51 4.56 -7.10
N ASP A 83 22.26 4.65 -5.80
CA ASP A 83 22.90 5.59 -4.88
C ASP A 83 24.12 4.95 -4.19
N ILE A 84 24.34 3.64 -4.39
CA ILE A 84 25.48 2.92 -3.83
C ILE A 84 26.66 2.97 -4.81
N HIS A 85 27.69 3.75 -4.49
CA HIS A 85 28.84 3.96 -5.36
C HIS A 85 29.68 2.70 -5.66
N GLN A 86 29.64 1.70 -4.77
CA GLN A 86 30.36 0.42 -4.96
C GLN A 86 29.71 -0.49 -6.00
N ILE A 87 28.47 -0.19 -6.43
CA ILE A 87 27.76 -0.99 -7.42
C ILE A 87 27.90 -0.31 -8.80
N PRO A 88 28.50 -0.97 -9.80
CA PRO A 88 28.60 -0.46 -11.15
C PRO A 88 27.22 -0.15 -11.74
N LYS A 89 27.08 1.01 -12.40
CA LYS A 89 25.80 1.51 -12.91
C LYS A 89 25.49 1.06 -14.34
N GLN A 90 26.48 0.53 -15.06
CA GLN A 90 26.36 0.24 -16.49
C GLN A 90 26.02 -1.22 -16.77
N ASN A 91 25.04 -1.43 -17.67
CA ASN A 91 24.71 -2.70 -18.34
C ASN A 91 24.47 -3.91 -17.40
N ARG A 92 24.01 -3.63 -16.18
CA ARG A 92 23.81 -4.63 -15.13
C ARG A 92 22.49 -4.39 -14.41
N ILE A 93 21.73 -5.45 -14.22
CA ILE A 93 20.55 -5.52 -13.36
C ILE A 93 21.03 -6.03 -12.01
N VAL A 94 20.62 -5.39 -10.92
CA VAL A 94 20.99 -5.76 -9.56
C VAL A 94 19.73 -6.04 -8.76
N ILE A 95 19.74 -7.16 -8.05
CA ILE A 95 18.57 -7.70 -7.34
C ILE A 95 18.97 -7.93 -5.86
N PRO A 96 18.22 -7.37 -4.89
CA PRO A 96 17.11 -6.42 -5.06
C PRO A 96 17.58 -5.02 -5.54
N PRO A 97 16.67 -4.18 -6.09
CA PRO A 97 17.04 -2.83 -6.56
C PRO A 97 17.26 -1.80 -5.43
N TYR A 98 17.04 -2.20 -4.18
CA TYR A 98 17.26 -1.39 -2.99
C TYR A 98 17.63 -2.28 -1.80
N VAL A 99 18.19 -1.69 -0.76
CA VAL A 99 18.43 -2.32 0.54
C VAL A 99 17.84 -1.45 1.65
N VAL A 100 17.36 -2.07 2.73
CA VAL A 100 16.82 -1.33 3.88
C VAL A 100 17.86 -1.27 4.99
N LEU A 101 18.24 -0.05 5.40
CA LEU A 101 19.21 0.22 6.46
C LEU A 101 18.63 1.14 7.52
N GLN A 102 19.16 1.07 8.74
CA GLN A 102 18.91 2.07 9.77
C GLN A 102 19.67 3.37 9.45
N ARG A 103 18.97 4.49 9.35
CA ARG A 103 19.54 5.82 9.07
C ARG A 103 19.01 6.86 10.04
N CYS A 104 19.83 7.88 10.27
CA CYS A 104 19.49 9.10 10.99
C CYS A 104 19.39 10.19 9.94
N ASP A 105 18.23 10.82 9.85
CA ASP A 105 17.92 11.91 8.94
C ASP A 105 16.91 12.86 9.58
N SER A 106 16.47 13.88 8.83
CA SER A 106 15.45 14.83 9.28
C SER A 106 14.09 14.19 9.62
N GLN A 107 13.86 12.94 9.21
CA GLN A 107 12.64 12.19 9.49
C GLN A 107 12.80 11.22 10.67
N SER A 108 14.01 11.04 11.21
CA SER A 108 14.29 10.16 12.35
C SER A 108 14.00 10.82 13.71
N GLY A 109 13.66 12.12 13.68
CA GLY A 109 13.32 12.91 14.85
C GLY A 109 13.73 14.37 14.65
N CYS A 110 13.18 15.24 15.50
CA CYS A 110 13.45 16.67 15.45
C CYS A 110 14.51 17.08 16.49
N CYS A 111 15.22 18.16 16.19
CA CYS A 111 16.21 18.80 17.05
C CYS A 111 15.87 20.29 17.20
N PRO A 112 16.18 20.91 18.35
CA PRO A 112 16.09 22.36 18.47
C PRO A 112 17.14 23.03 17.57
N ASP A 113 16.77 24.12 16.92
CA ASP A 113 17.69 24.90 16.10
C ASP A 113 18.88 25.42 16.94
N PRO A 114 20.11 25.43 16.40
CA PRO A 114 20.52 25.13 15.02
C PRO A 114 21.09 23.69 14.84
N ALA A 115 20.51 22.69 15.50
CA ALA A 115 20.98 21.31 15.45
C ALA A 115 20.20 20.44 14.45
N CYS A 116 20.89 19.45 13.88
CA CYS A 116 20.37 18.48 12.93
C CYS A 116 20.47 17.07 13.51
N CYS A 117 19.52 16.21 13.17
CA CYS A 117 19.56 14.80 13.56
C CYS A 117 20.58 14.05 12.70
N ALA A 118 21.59 13.47 13.33
CA ALA A 118 22.72 12.84 12.66
C ALA A 118 23.18 11.57 13.40
N PRO A 119 23.91 10.66 12.72
CA PRO A 119 24.48 9.49 13.38
C PRO A 119 25.53 9.87 14.42
N LYS A 120 25.34 9.40 15.65
CA LYS A 120 26.35 9.41 16.72
C LYS A 120 27.24 8.17 16.66
N HIS A 121 26.62 7.01 16.42
CA HIS A 121 27.32 5.73 16.27
C HIS A 121 26.88 5.02 15.00
N LYS A 122 27.84 4.33 14.37
CA LYS A 122 27.71 3.67 13.07
C LYS A 122 28.33 2.28 13.12
N ARG A 123 27.81 1.36 12.31
CA ARG A 123 28.47 0.09 11.99
C ARG A 123 28.59 -0.09 10.49
N ARG A 124 29.62 -0.82 10.09
CA ARG A 124 29.72 -1.34 8.72
C ARG A 124 29.09 -2.73 8.67
N LEU A 125 28.37 -3.01 7.60
CA LEU A 125 27.85 -4.32 7.28
C LEU A 125 28.14 -4.66 5.82
N THR A 126 28.21 -5.94 5.51
CA THR A 126 28.35 -6.42 4.13
C THR A 126 27.00 -6.95 3.68
N VAL A 127 26.52 -6.44 2.55
CA VAL A 127 25.28 -6.87 1.90
C VAL A 127 25.64 -7.53 0.59
N GLU A 128 25.07 -8.70 0.36
CA GLU A 128 25.21 -9.43 -0.89
C GLU A 128 24.07 -9.06 -1.83
N PHE A 129 24.40 -8.77 -3.09
CA PHE A 129 23.45 -8.53 -4.16
C PHE A 129 23.66 -9.53 -5.29
N GLU A 130 22.56 -10.05 -5.83
CA GLU A 130 22.60 -10.77 -7.10
C GLU A 130 22.72 -9.77 -8.25
N PHE A 131 23.36 -10.19 -9.33
CA PHE A 131 23.33 -9.45 -10.57
C PHE A 131 23.14 -10.29 -11.81
N ALA A 132 22.61 -9.63 -12.84
CA ALA A 132 22.59 -10.11 -14.21
C ALA A 132 23.20 -9.04 -15.12
N GLN A 133 24.28 -9.38 -15.84
CA GLN A 133 25.00 -8.47 -16.72
C GLN A 133 25.00 -9.00 -18.15
N ARG A 134 24.66 -8.15 -19.12
CA ARG A 134 24.76 -8.53 -20.54
C ARG A 134 26.21 -8.41 -20.99
N GLN A 135 26.80 -9.51 -21.45
CA GLN A 135 28.14 -9.50 -22.02
C GLN A 135 28.10 -9.04 -23.49
N PRO A 136 29.21 -8.51 -24.03
CA PRO A 136 29.30 -8.12 -25.44
C PRO A 136 28.96 -9.25 -26.42
N GLN A 137 29.23 -10.50 -26.06
CA GLN A 137 28.90 -11.68 -26.88
C GLN A 137 27.40 -12.06 -26.85
N GLY A 138 26.53 -11.26 -26.22
CA GLY A 138 25.08 -11.49 -26.15
C GLY A 138 24.63 -12.46 -25.07
N ARG A 139 25.56 -13.05 -24.30
CA ARG A 139 25.25 -13.89 -23.14
C ARG A 139 24.92 -13.04 -21.92
N THR A 140 24.08 -13.54 -21.03
CA THR A 140 23.83 -12.91 -19.73
C THR A 140 24.62 -13.66 -18.67
N GLU A 141 25.47 -12.95 -17.94
CA GLU A 141 26.24 -13.46 -16.81
C GLU A 141 25.49 -13.16 -15.52
N HIS A 142 25.36 -14.19 -14.67
CA HIS A 142 24.78 -14.06 -13.34
C HIS A 142 25.86 -14.24 -12.27
N GLY A 143 25.73 -13.52 -11.16
CA GLY A 143 26.64 -13.69 -10.04
C GLY A 143 26.21 -12.94 -8.80
N TRP A 144 27.09 -12.94 -7.81
CA TRP A 144 26.90 -12.29 -6.52
C TRP A 144 27.98 -11.23 -6.31
N GLN A 145 27.60 -10.12 -5.68
CA GLN A 145 28.52 -9.06 -5.29
C GLN A 145 28.29 -8.65 -3.85
N ASN A 146 29.36 -8.64 -3.07
CA ASN A 146 29.38 -8.12 -1.73
C ASN A 146 29.69 -6.62 -1.72
N VAL A 147 28.88 -5.87 -0.98
CA VAL A 147 28.94 -4.42 -0.87
C VAL A 147 28.97 -4.04 0.60
N THR A 148 29.94 -3.23 0.99
CA THR A 148 30.05 -2.77 2.39
C THR A 148 29.30 -1.47 2.57
N LEU A 149 28.26 -1.46 3.39
CA LEU A 149 27.41 -0.31 3.66
C LEU A 149 27.53 0.13 5.12
N GLU A 150 27.16 1.38 5.37
CA GLU A 150 27.10 1.96 6.71
C GLU A 150 25.65 1.98 7.21
N GLU A 151 25.47 1.51 8.44
CA GLU A 151 24.21 1.57 9.17
C GLU A 151 24.38 2.35 10.46
N HIS A 152 23.40 3.21 10.76
CA HIS A 152 23.43 4.04 11.95
C HIS A 152 22.84 3.25 13.13
N ILE A 153 23.44 3.36 14.31
CA ILE A 153 23.03 2.62 15.52
C ILE A 153 22.33 3.56 16.51
N GLU A 154 22.83 4.79 16.61
CA GLU A 154 22.32 5.81 17.53
C GLU A 154 22.36 7.18 16.82
N CYS A 155 21.32 7.98 17.02
CA CYS A 155 21.25 9.34 16.51
C CYS A 155 21.41 10.36 17.64
N ALA A 156 21.92 11.54 17.31
CA ALA A 156 21.98 12.68 18.21
C ALA A 156 21.76 13.99 17.46
N CYS A 157 21.34 15.01 18.20
CA CYS A 157 21.33 16.38 17.72
C CYS A 157 22.75 16.94 17.73
N ILE A 158 23.29 17.23 16.55
CA ILE A 158 24.60 17.87 16.39
C ILE A 158 24.44 19.18 15.61
N PRO A 159 25.33 20.17 15.78
CA PRO A 159 25.28 21.40 14.99
C PRO A 159 25.28 21.11 13.48
N CYS A 160 24.29 21.62 12.74
CA CYS A 160 24.13 21.34 11.31
C CYS A 160 25.35 21.73 10.46
N GLN A 161 26.15 22.69 10.91
CA GLN A 161 27.38 23.12 10.25
C GLN A 161 28.39 21.98 10.07
N TYR A 162 28.42 21.00 10.97
CA TYR A 162 29.34 19.86 10.86
C TYR A 162 28.94 18.86 9.76
N LEU A 163 27.71 18.92 9.26
CA LEU A 163 27.24 18.06 8.17
C LEU A 163 27.56 18.64 6.79
N ARG A 164 27.80 19.96 6.67
CA ARG A 164 28.01 20.64 5.38
C ARG A 164 29.39 20.41 4.76
N HIS A 165 30.32 19.79 5.49
CA HIS A 165 31.68 19.51 5.02
C HIS A 165 31.90 18.07 4.54
N ILE A 166 30.83 17.26 4.48
CA ILE A 166 30.91 15.80 4.20
C ILE A 166 30.17 15.42 2.91
N THR A 167 29.57 16.39 2.21
CA THR A 167 28.95 16.22 0.88
C THR A 167 29.83 16.82 -0.20
#